data_AF-A0A067TFD2-F1
#
_entry.id   AF-A0A067TFD2-F1
#
_cell.length_a   1.000
_cell.length_b   1.000
_cell.length_c   1.000
_cell.angle_alpha   90.00
_cell.angle_beta   90.00
_cell.angle_gamma   90.00
#
_symmetry.space_group_name_H-M   'P 1'
#
loop_
_entity.id
_entity.type
_entity.pdbx_description
1 polymer ?
#
loop_
_entity_poly.entity_id
_entity_poly.type
_entity_poly.pdbx_seq_one_letter_code
_entity_poly.pdbx_strand_id
1 'polypeptide(L)'
;MTLFALGLDYLICRDMAFPSIALSRRMRAMDVRDRALDVSAGGLISGHDQWNQNIVRITRMWAIAFTGCMLVVPLSLALFQVNGVGDNAYTRTTALSAFLVSCAGLVSSSWYLFNRSKLKTRGMKEEWIEASCSRDTRASIDFWVFLTAPISCLARSAVFCLGTICIVVWMDTGDSSAVSGKSRSSSTMTAVFLTLVMIGEIIQILRGMGFIIKKPVEN
;
A
#
# COMPACT_ATOMS: atom_id res chain seq x y z
N MET A 1 0.16 -11.19 -5.65
CA MET A 1 0.18 -9.71 -5.66
C MET A 1 -0.92 -9.24 -6.59
N THR A 2 -1.77 -8.32 -6.15
CA THR A 2 -2.87 -7.81 -6.98
C THR A 2 -2.31 -6.77 -7.97
N LEU A 3 -2.81 -6.77 -9.21
CA LEU A 3 -2.40 -5.82 -10.28
C LEU A 3 -2.46 -4.35 -9.84
N PHE A 4 -3.38 -4.02 -8.93
CA PHE A 4 -3.55 -2.69 -8.37
C PHE A 4 -2.38 -2.23 -7.47
N ALA A 5 -1.74 -3.17 -6.76
CA ALA A 5 -0.53 -2.85 -6.00
C ALA A 5 0.61 -2.52 -6.97
N LEU A 6 0.83 -3.37 -7.99
CA LEU A 6 1.93 -3.23 -8.94
C LEU A 6 1.95 -1.86 -9.66
N GLY A 7 0.78 -1.33 -10.06
CA GLY A 7 0.71 -0.03 -10.73
C GLY A 7 1.06 1.15 -9.81
N LEU A 8 0.56 1.15 -8.57
CA LEU A 8 0.84 2.20 -7.60
C LEU A 8 2.30 2.13 -7.11
N ASP A 9 2.79 0.92 -6.89
CA ASP A 9 4.17 0.64 -6.47
C ASP A 9 5.16 1.15 -7.51
N TYR A 10 4.85 0.96 -8.79
CA TYR A 10 5.68 1.47 -9.88
C TYR A 10 5.74 3.01 -9.91
N LEU A 11 4.60 3.69 -9.75
CA LEU A 11 4.55 5.16 -9.72
C LEU A 11 5.34 5.72 -8.52
N ILE A 12 5.12 5.14 -7.35
CA ILE A 12 5.79 5.51 -6.11
C ILE A 12 7.30 5.23 -6.21
N CYS A 13 7.69 4.06 -6.74
CA CYS A 13 9.08 3.72 -7.00
C CYS A 13 9.70 4.74 -7.96
N ARG A 14 9.01 5.14 -9.02
CA ARG A 14 9.54 6.11 -9.98
C ARG A 14 9.83 7.47 -9.34
N ASP A 15 8.94 7.95 -8.48
CA ASP A 15 9.04 9.28 -7.89
C ASP A 15 9.95 9.33 -6.65
N MET A 16 10.13 8.22 -5.94
CA MET A 16 10.93 8.14 -4.71
C MET A 16 12.24 7.37 -4.85
N ALA A 17 12.48 6.67 -5.96
CA ALA A 17 13.76 6.00 -6.18
C ALA A 17 14.90 7.01 -6.29
N PHE A 18 16.06 6.58 -5.83
CA PHE A 18 17.30 7.31 -6.03
C PHE A 18 17.61 7.45 -7.53
N PRO A 19 17.75 8.67 -8.08
CA PRO A 19 17.99 8.88 -9.50
C PRO A 19 19.43 8.51 -9.87
N SER A 20 19.65 7.22 -10.18
CA SER A 20 20.95 6.70 -10.61
C SER A 20 21.48 7.36 -11.90
N ILE A 21 20.58 7.86 -12.75
CA ILE A 21 20.91 8.47 -14.05
C ILE A 21 21.62 9.83 -13.88
N ALA A 22 21.28 10.60 -12.84
CA ALA A 22 21.95 11.87 -12.56
C ALA A 22 23.40 11.67 -12.13
N LEU A 23 23.65 10.62 -11.34
CA LEU A 23 25.00 10.22 -10.93
C LEU A 23 25.84 9.72 -12.11
N SER A 24 25.26 8.90 -13.00
CA SER A 24 25.96 8.38 -14.19
C SER A 24 26.44 9.49 -15.13
N ARG A 25 25.64 10.53 -15.38
CA ARG A 25 26.04 11.66 -16.23
C ARG A 25 27.07 12.56 -15.56
N ARG A 26 26.88 12.86 -14.27
CA ARG A 26 27.84 13.70 -13.51
C ARG A 26 29.19 13.01 -13.35
N MET A 27 29.20 11.69 -13.12
CA MET A 27 30.42 10.89 -13.06
C MET A 27 31.19 10.85 -14.37
N ARG A 28 30.54 10.93 -15.54
CA ARG A 28 31.25 10.99 -16.84
C ARG A 28 31.95 12.34 -17.08
N ALA A 29 31.49 13.41 -16.44
CA ALA A 29 32.05 14.75 -16.60
C ALA A 29 33.18 15.07 -15.59
N MET A 30 33.33 14.27 -14.54
CA MET A 30 34.37 14.47 -13.52
C MET A 30 35.66 13.74 -13.85
N ASP A 31 36.77 14.44 -13.65
CA ASP A 31 38.13 13.92 -13.78
C ASP A 31 38.35 12.76 -12.79
N VAL A 32 39.20 11.80 -13.17
CA VAL A 32 39.34 10.50 -12.48
C VAL A 32 39.81 10.67 -11.02
N ARG A 33 40.57 11.73 -10.72
CA ARG A 33 41.03 12.06 -9.37
C ARG A 33 39.95 12.65 -8.47
N ASP A 34 39.08 13.51 -8.99
CA ASP A 34 37.96 14.08 -8.22
C ASP A 34 36.85 13.07 -7.98
N ARG A 35 36.76 12.06 -8.86
CA ARG A 35 35.79 10.96 -8.76
C ARG A 35 35.99 10.11 -7.50
N ALA A 36 37.21 9.96 -6.99
CA ALA A 36 37.47 9.14 -5.80
C ALA A 36 37.05 9.84 -4.49
N LEU A 37 37.16 11.17 -4.43
CA LEU A 37 36.82 11.97 -3.25
C LEU A 37 35.32 12.29 -3.18
N ASP A 38 34.69 12.61 -4.31
CA ASP A 38 33.27 12.98 -4.35
C ASP A 38 32.31 11.79 -4.24
N VAL A 39 32.73 10.60 -4.70
CA VAL A 39 31.93 9.37 -4.55
C VAL A 39 31.82 8.93 -3.09
N SER A 40 32.83 9.22 -2.26
CA SER A 40 32.81 8.86 -0.85
C SER A 40 32.12 9.93 0.02
N ALA A 41 32.25 11.21 -0.31
CA ALA A 41 31.66 12.30 0.48
C ALA A 41 30.34 12.86 -0.09
N GLY A 42 30.30 13.24 -1.36
CA GLY A 42 29.17 13.94 -1.99
C GLY A 42 27.95 13.05 -2.26
N GLY A 43 28.18 11.79 -2.67
CA GLY A 43 27.10 10.81 -2.88
C GLY A 43 26.35 10.44 -1.60
N LEU A 44 27.06 10.37 -0.48
CA LEU A 44 26.52 10.03 0.85
C LEU A 44 25.69 11.17 1.43
N ILE A 45 26.14 12.42 1.25
CA ILE A 45 25.46 13.65 1.71
C ILE A 45 24.20 13.91 0.86
N SER A 46 24.31 13.89 -0.48
CA SER A 46 23.16 14.10 -1.36
C SER A 46 22.08 13.02 -1.18
N GLY A 47 22.47 11.77 -0.94
CA GLY A 47 21.52 10.69 -0.63
C GLY A 47 20.91 10.78 0.77
N HIS A 48 21.58 11.44 1.72
CA HIS A 48 21.04 11.64 3.08
C HIS A 48 19.88 12.63 3.07
N ASP A 49 20.06 13.78 2.42
CA ASP A 49 19.01 14.80 2.33
C ASP A 49 17.80 14.30 1.54
N GLN A 50 18.03 13.56 0.45
CA GLN A 50 16.95 12.97 -0.34
C GLN A 50 16.17 11.92 0.46
N TRP A 51 16.85 11.03 1.20
CA TRP A 51 16.17 10.04 2.03
C TRP A 51 15.32 10.69 3.12
N ASN A 52 15.85 11.73 3.79
CA ASN A 52 15.10 12.47 4.80
C ASN A 52 13.83 13.13 4.21
N GLN A 53 13.93 13.73 3.02
CA GLN A 53 12.77 14.27 2.31
C GLN A 53 11.77 13.17 1.94
N ASN A 54 12.24 12.02 1.47
CA ASN A 54 11.40 10.88 1.14
C ASN A 54 10.67 10.34 2.38
N ILE A 55 11.34 10.21 3.54
CA ILE A 55 10.69 9.80 4.79
C ILE A 55 9.52 10.73 5.13
N VAL A 56 9.69 12.05 4.98
CA VAL A 56 8.61 13.01 5.25
C VAL A 56 7.44 12.77 4.29
N ARG A 57 7.71 12.54 3.00
CA ARG A 57 6.67 12.23 2.00
C ARG A 57 5.95 10.92 2.30
N ILE A 58 6.69 9.84 2.59
CA ILE A 58 6.17 8.52 2.95
C ILE A 58 5.28 8.63 4.19
N THR A 59 5.77 9.29 5.24
CA THR A 59 5.02 9.49 6.48
C THR A 59 3.73 10.26 6.23
N ARG A 60 3.77 11.30 5.39
CA ARG A 60 2.58 12.05 4.99
C ARG A 60 1.58 11.18 4.23
N MET A 61 2.05 10.34 3.30
CA MET A 61 1.17 9.42 2.58
C MET A 61 0.52 8.38 3.51
N TRP A 62 1.26 7.86 4.49
CA TRP A 62 0.71 6.96 5.50
C TRP A 62 -0.31 7.66 6.41
N ALA A 63 -0.09 8.92 6.76
CA ALA A 63 -1.08 9.71 7.51
C ALA A 63 -2.36 9.93 6.68
N ILE A 64 -2.24 10.23 5.38
CA ILE A 64 -3.39 10.33 4.48
C ILE A 64 -4.12 8.98 4.39
N ALA A 65 -3.38 7.88 4.23
CA ALA A 65 -3.94 6.52 4.20
C ALA A 65 -4.71 6.20 5.50
N PHE A 66 -4.14 6.55 6.66
CA PHE A 66 -4.78 6.42 7.96
C PHE A 66 -6.09 7.21 8.04
N THR A 67 -6.06 8.51 7.74
CA THR A 67 -7.27 9.36 7.76
C THR A 67 -8.31 8.87 6.75
N GLY A 68 -7.90 8.48 5.56
CA GLY A 68 -8.79 7.92 4.54
C GLY A 68 -9.46 6.64 5.03
N CYS A 69 -8.71 5.69 5.58
CA CYS A 69 -9.29 4.47 6.12
C CYS A 69 -10.19 4.74 7.33
N MET A 70 -9.88 5.73 8.17
CA MET A 70 -10.74 6.16 9.29
C MET A 70 -12.12 6.65 8.79
N LEU A 71 -12.19 7.22 7.59
CA LEU A 71 -13.46 7.65 6.97
C LEU A 71 -14.17 6.49 6.26
N VAL A 72 -13.43 5.59 5.62
CA VAL A 72 -14.00 4.45 4.88
C VAL A 72 -14.63 3.42 5.82
N VAL A 73 -14.06 3.19 7.01
CA VAL A 73 -14.64 2.26 8.01
C VAL A 73 -16.10 2.60 8.36
N PRO A 74 -16.43 3.79 8.88
CA PRO A 74 -17.82 4.13 9.20
C PRO A 74 -18.69 4.23 7.95
N LEU A 75 -18.15 4.68 6.81
CA LEU A 75 -18.90 4.70 5.55
C LEU A 75 -19.33 3.30 5.12
N SER A 76 -18.42 2.31 5.18
CA SER A 76 -18.73 0.93 4.84
C SER A 76 -19.75 0.31 5.79
N LEU A 77 -19.73 0.68 7.08
CA LEU A 77 -20.77 0.32 8.03
C LEU A 77 -22.13 0.97 7.71
N ALA A 78 -22.13 2.24 7.33
CA ALA A 78 -23.35 2.95 6.93
C ALA A 78 -23.99 2.35 5.67
N LEU A 79 -23.19 1.81 4.73
CA LEU A 79 -23.72 1.12 3.55
C LEU A 79 -24.57 -0.10 3.92
N PHE A 80 -24.30 -0.80 5.03
CA PHE A 80 -25.16 -1.89 5.49
C PHE A 80 -26.53 -1.45 6.00
N GLN A 81 -26.69 -0.16 6.33
CA GLN A 81 -27.98 0.40 6.73
C GLN A 81 -28.89 0.69 5.53
N VAL A 82 -28.35 0.65 4.31
CA VAL A 82 -29.14 0.82 3.09
C VAL A 82 -29.90 -0.46 2.78
N ASN A 83 -31.21 -0.33 2.57
CA ASN A 83 -32.09 -1.46 2.25
C ASN A 83 -31.57 -2.23 1.02
N GLY A 84 -31.62 -3.57 1.08
CA GLY A 84 -31.17 -4.44 0.00
C GLY A 84 -29.67 -4.77 -0.02
N VAL A 85 -28.81 -3.99 0.65
CA VAL A 85 -27.36 -4.27 0.69
C VAL A 85 -27.05 -5.59 1.39
N GLY A 86 -27.75 -5.90 2.48
CA GLY A 86 -27.57 -7.14 3.24
C GLY A 86 -28.13 -8.39 2.54
N ASP A 87 -29.13 -8.20 1.68
CA ASP A 87 -29.84 -9.28 0.99
C ASP A 87 -29.14 -9.70 -0.30
N ASN A 88 -28.49 -8.76 -1.01
CA ASN A 88 -27.68 -9.07 -2.17
C ASN A 88 -26.25 -9.47 -1.75
N ALA A 89 -25.84 -10.67 -2.16
CA ALA A 89 -24.53 -11.20 -1.80
C ALA A 89 -23.37 -10.37 -2.38
N TYR A 90 -23.52 -9.80 -3.58
CA TYR A 90 -22.49 -8.97 -4.20
C TYR A 90 -22.28 -7.66 -3.44
N THR A 91 -23.35 -6.91 -3.17
CA THR A 91 -23.30 -5.66 -2.38
C THR A 91 -22.75 -5.91 -0.98
N ARG A 92 -23.19 -7.00 -0.34
CA ARG A 92 -22.71 -7.40 0.98
C ARG A 92 -21.21 -7.74 0.94
N THR A 93 -20.78 -8.50 -0.06
CA THR A 93 -19.36 -8.90 -0.20
C THR A 93 -18.48 -7.69 -0.45
N THR A 94 -18.89 -6.77 -1.34
CA THR A 94 -18.10 -5.56 -1.64
C THR A 94 -18.06 -4.63 -0.44
N ALA A 95 -19.17 -4.41 0.27
CA ALA A 95 -19.20 -3.60 1.49
C ALA A 95 -18.32 -4.20 2.60
N LEU A 96 -18.40 -5.52 2.83
CA LEU A 96 -17.55 -6.21 3.81
C LEU A 96 -16.08 -6.15 3.39
N SER A 97 -15.78 -6.29 2.09
CA SER A 97 -14.40 -6.18 1.59
C SER A 97 -13.85 -4.77 1.80
N ALA A 98 -14.65 -3.73 1.55
CA ALA A 98 -14.26 -2.35 1.83
C ALA A 98 -13.94 -2.15 3.31
N PHE A 99 -14.83 -2.63 4.20
CA PHE A 99 -14.63 -2.59 5.64
C PHE A 99 -13.34 -3.30 6.07
N LEU A 100 -13.15 -4.57 5.70
CA LEU A 100 -12.01 -5.37 6.12
C LEU A 100 -10.68 -4.79 5.62
N VAL A 101 -10.63 -4.37 4.35
CA VAL A 101 -9.42 -3.78 3.76
C VAL A 101 -9.12 -2.41 4.38
N SER A 102 -10.15 -1.60 4.72
CA SER A 102 -9.94 -0.34 5.43
C SER A 102 -9.43 -0.54 6.87
N CYS A 103 -9.93 -1.54 7.60
CA CYS A 103 -9.40 -1.94 8.90
C CYS A 103 -7.94 -2.38 8.81
N ALA A 104 -7.59 -3.20 7.81
CA ALA A 104 -6.20 -3.58 7.53
C ALA A 104 -5.33 -2.37 7.21
N GLY A 105 -5.85 -1.42 6.43
CA GLY A 105 -5.22 -0.13 6.14
C GLY A 105 -4.98 0.71 7.39
N LEU A 106 -5.93 0.76 8.33
CA LEU A 106 -5.77 1.45 9.61
C LEU A 106 -4.68 0.83 10.47
N VAL A 107 -4.72 -0.49 10.65
CA VAL A 107 -3.75 -1.21 11.48
C VAL A 107 -2.35 -1.03 10.91
N SER A 108 -2.18 -1.25 9.59
CA SER A 108 -0.90 -1.06 8.92
C SER A 108 -0.40 0.38 9.02
N SER A 109 -1.23 1.38 8.65
CA SER A 109 -0.85 2.80 8.72
C SER A 109 -0.45 3.21 10.14
N SER A 110 -1.22 2.78 11.16
CA SER A 110 -0.92 3.07 12.56
C SER A 110 0.42 2.49 12.97
N TRP A 111 0.67 1.24 12.59
CA TRP A 111 1.93 0.56 12.86
C TRP A 111 3.12 1.26 12.20
N TYR A 112 2.99 1.62 10.92
CA TYR A 112 4.01 2.33 10.16
C TYR A 112 4.31 3.72 10.74
N LEU A 113 3.27 4.48 11.10
CA LEU A 113 3.41 5.80 11.73
C LEU A 113 4.07 5.71 13.11
N PHE A 114 3.72 4.71 13.91
CA PHE A 114 4.33 4.47 15.22
C PHE A 114 5.82 4.11 15.09
N ASN A 115 6.18 3.33 14.07
CA ASN A 115 7.56 2.91 13.81
C ASN A 115 8.34 3.86 12.89
N ARG A 116 7.85 5.07 12.60
CA ARG A 116 8.50 6.03 11.68
C ARG A 116 9.96 6.36 12.05
N SER A 117 10.32 6.28 13.33
CA SER A 117 11.69 6.52 13.80
C SER A 117 12.68 5.49 13.24
N LYS A 118 12.25 4.25 13.03
CA LYS A 118 13.08 3.18 12.47
C LYS A 118 13.44 3.41 11.00
N LEU A 119 12.66 4.21 10.27
CA LEU A 119 13.01 4.60 8.91
C LEU A 119 14.26 5.48 8.83
N LYS A 120 14.56 6.22 9.90
CA LYS A 120 15.75 7.08 9.96
C LYS A 120 17.04 6.31 10.21
N THR A 121 16.96 5.00 10.45
CA THR A 121 18.14 4.17 10.67
C THR A 121 18.97 4.04 9.39
N ARG A 122 20.28 3.87 9.58
CA ARG A 122 21.22 3.67 8.46
C ARG A 122 20.88 2.43 7.63
N GLY A 123 20.48 1.33 8.28
CA GLY A 123 20.09 0.09 7.59
C GLY A 123 18.93 0.29 6.62
N MET A 124 17.87 1.00 7.04
CA MET A 124 16.74 1.29 6.14
C MET A 124 17.13 2.17 4.95
N LYS A 125 18.07 3.11 5.14
CA LYS A 125 18.62 3.92 4.05
C LYS A 125 19.37 3.05 3.05
N GLU A 126 20.20 2.12 3.52
CA GLU A 126 20.96 1.19 2.67
C GLU A 126 20.00 0.28 1.88
N GLU A 127 18.98 -0.28 2.52
CA GLU A 127 17.93 -1.07 1.85
C GLU A 127 17.16 -0.24 0.80
N TRP A 128 16.86 1.04 1.09
CA TRP A 128 16.22 1.92 0.11
C TRP A 128 17.11 2.19 -1.10
N ILE A 129 18.42 2.40 -0.90
CA ILE A 129 19.39 2.58 -1.99
C ILE A 129 19.49 1.30 -2.82
N GLU A 130 19.62 0.14 -2.16
CA GLU A 130 19.69 -1.16 -2.82
C GLU A 130 18.42 -1.43 -3.64
N ALA A 131 17.24 -1.21 -3.05
CA ALA A 131 15.96 -1.36 -3.72
C ALA A 131 15.80 -0.38 -4.90
N SER A 132 16.31 0.85 -4.77
CA SER A 132 16.29 1.85 -5.85
C SER A 132 17.19 1.47 -7.03
N CYS A 133 18.35 0.86 -6.75
CA CYS A 133 19.32 0.45 -7.76
C CYS A 133 18.99 -0.89 -8.43
N SER A 134 18.31 -1.79 -7.72
CA SER A 134 18.06 -3.17 -8.14
C SER A 134 16.56 -3.48 -8.33
N ARG A 135 15.89 -2.71 -9.20
CA ARG A 135 14.43 -2.72 -9.37
C ARG A 135 13.80 -4.09 -9.68
N ASP A 136 14.54 -4.99 -10.32
CA ASP A 136 14.02 -6.32 -10.72
C ASP A 136 14.27 -7.40 -9.65
N THR A 137 14.93 -7.07 -8.54
CA THR A 137 15.15 -8.04 -7.47
C THR A 137 13.87 -8.22 -6.66
N ARG A 138 13.62 -9.45 -6.21
CA ARG A 138 12.49 -9.77 -5.32
C ARG A 138 12.51 -8.92 -4.04
N ALA A 139 13.70 -8.64 -3.50
CA ALA A 139 13.87 -7.82 -2.31
C ALA A 139 13.44 -6.35 -2.54
N SER A 140 13.78 -5.78 -3.70
CA SER A 140 13.33 -4.44 -4.08
C SER A 140 11.81 -4.36 -4.22
N ILE A 141 11.21 -5.33 -4.92
CA ILE A 141 9.75 -5.40 -5.10
C ILE A 141 9.07 -5.50 -3.74
N ASP A 142 9.54 -6.39 -2.86
CA ASP A 142 8.99 -6.56 -1.52
C ASP A 142 9.12 -5.24 -0.71
N PHE A 143 10.26 -4.55 -0.77
CA PHE A 143 10.44 -3.24 -0.13
C PHE A 143 9.39 -2.21 -0.56
N TRP A 144 9.21 -2.02 -1.88
CA TRP A 144 8.28 -1.03 -2.40
C TRP A 144 6.83 -1.38 -2.06
N VAL A 145 6.45 -2.65 -2.18
CA VAL A 145 5.12 -3.14 -1.80
C VAL A 145 4.82 -2.87 -0.32
N PHE A 146 5.80 -3.05 0.57
CA PHE A 146 5.58 -2.76 1.98
C PHE A 146 5.42 -1.27 2.22
N LEU A 147 6.20 -0.44 1.53
CA LEU A 147 6.13 1.01 1.64
C LEU A 147 4.76 1.57 1.23
N THR A 148 4.15 0.97 0.21
CA THR A 148 2.87 1.40 -0.37
C THR A 148 1.65 0.69 0.21
N ALA A 149 1.83 -0.37 1.01
CA ALA A 149 0.75 -1.19 1.53
C ALA A 149 -0.41 -0.38 2.15
N PRO A 150 -0.17 0.63 3.01
CA PRO A 150 -1.24 1.51 3.52
C PRO A 150 -2.10 2.16 2.44
N ILE A 151 -1.44 2.68 1.39
CA ILE A 151 -2.10 3.40 0.30
C ILE A 151 -2.85 2.41 -0.60
N SER A 152 -2.27 1.22 -0.83
CA SER A 152 -2.94 0.13 -1.54
C SER A 152 -4.22 -0.31 -0.82
N CYS A 153 -4.20 -0.42 0.51
CA CYS A 153 -5.39 -0.71 1.30
C CYS A 153 -6.46 0.38 1.14
N LEU A 154 -6.07 1.66 1.23
CA LEU A 154 -6.99 2.77 1.00
C LEU A 154 -7.60 2.74 -0.42
N ALA A 155 -6.78 2.54 -1.44
CA ALA A 155 -7.25 2.50 -2.82
C ALA A 155 -8.24 1.35 -3.05
N ARG A 156 -7.93 0.16 -2.54
CA ARG A 156 -8.79 -1.02 -2.68
C ARG A 156 -10.09 -0.87 -1.90
N SER A 157 -10.04 -0.34 -0.68
CA SER A 157 -11.25 -0.09 0.11
C SER A 157 -12.15 0.96 -0.54
N ALA A 158 -11.58 2.02 -1.10
CA ALA A 158 -12.32 3.02 -1.88
C ALA A 158 -12.98 2.41 -3.13
N VAL A 159 -12.27 1.56 -3.88
CA VAL A 159 -12.83 0.84 -5.04
C VAL A 159 -14.00 -0.05 -4.62
N PHE A 160 -13.88 -0.81 -3.53
CA PHE A 160 -14.97 -1.64 -3.03
C PHE A 160 -16.18 -0.81 -2.53
N CYS A 161 -15.93 0.33 -1.87
CA CYS A 161 -16.99 1.26 -1.46
C CYS A 161 -17.72 1.83 -2.67
N LEU A 162 -17.00 2.36 -3.67
CA LEU A 162 -17.59 2.88 -4.90
C LEU A 162 -18.36 1.79 -5.66
N GLY A 163 -17.78 0.59 -5.77
CA GLY A 163 -18.46 -0.55 -6.38
C GLY A 163 -19.78 -0.90 -5.68
N THR A 164 -19.81 -0.85 -4.34
CA THR A 164 -21.04 -1.07 -3.58
C THR A 164 -22.09 0.00 -3.90
N ILE A 165 -21.70 1.27 -3.91
CA ILE A 165 -22.61 2.39 -4.25
C ILE A 165 -23.15 2.21 -5.68
N CYS A 166 -22.29 1.91 -6.65
CA CYS A 166 -22.70 1.68 -8.04
C CYS A 166 -23.71 0.54 -8.15
N ILE A 167 -23.47 -0.60 -7.48
CA ILE A 167 -24.40 -1.75 -7.54
C ILE A 167 -25.75 -1.36 -6.92
N VAL A 168 -25.76 -0.69 -5.77
CA VAL A 168 -26.99 -0.25 -5.10
C VAL A 168 -27.81 0.68 -6.00
N VAL A 169 -27.17 1.72 -6.54
CA VAL A 169 -27.83 2.70 -7.41
C VAL A 169 -28.37 2.04 -8.68
N TRP A 170 -27.61 1.12 -9.29
CA TRP A 170 -28.06 0.42 -10.49
C TRP A 170 -29.24 -0.51 -10.22
N MET A 171 -29.24 -1.18 -9.07
CA MET A 171 -30.32 -2.08 -8.68
C MET A 171 -31.63 -1.35 -8.41
N ASP A 172 -31.58 -0.14 -7.86
CA ASP A 172 -32.79 0.67 -7.58
C ASP A 172 -33.46 1.20 -8.86
N THR A 173 -32.72 1.22 -9.98
CA THR A 173 -33.21 1.69 -11.29
C THR A 173 -33.83 0.56 -12.13
N GLY A 174 -33.55 -0.70 -11.78
CA GLY A 174 -34.08 -1.87 -12.50
C GLY A 174 -35.28 -2.45 -11.78
N ASP A 175 -36.48 -2.15 -12.26
CA ASP A 175 -37.74 -2.66 -11.71
C ASP A 175 -37.67 -4.15 -11.34
N SER A 176 -37.98 -4.38 -10.07
CA SER A 176 -38.37 -5.62 -9.42
C SER A 176 -39.07 -6.64 -10.33
N SER A 177 -38.31 -7.52 -10.98
CA SER A 177 -38.77 -8.87 -11.29
C SER A 177 -37.57 -9.77 -11.62
N ALA A 178 -37.66 -11.02 -11.15
CA ALA A 178 -36.74 -12.12 -11.40
C ALA A 178 -35.57 -12.30 -10.42
N VAL A 179 -35.69 -13.42 -9.70
CA VAL A 179 -34.64 -14.22 -9.04
C VAL A 179 -34.25 -13.82 -7.61
N SER A 180 -35.24 -13.74 -6.70
CA SER A 180 -35.01 -13.97 -5.26
C SER A 180 -34.83 -15.47 -4.94
N GLY A 181 -34.04 -16.17 -5.74
CA GLY A 181 -33.51 -17.47 -5.35
C GLY A 181 -32.33 -17.21 -4.43
N LYS A 182 -32.55 -17.25 -3.11
CA LYS A 182 -31.51 -17.17 -2.08
C LYS A 182 -30.62 -18.42 -2.23
N SER A 183 -29.77 -18.44 -3.25
CA SER A 183 -28.95 -19.59 -3.58
C SER A 183 -27.92 -19.76 -2.48
N ARG A 184 -28.00 -20.88 -1.76
CA ARG A 184 -27.04 -21.28 -0.72
C ARG A 184 -25.59 -21.19 -1.22
N SER A 185 -25.35 -21.36 -2.52
CA SER A 185 -24.04 -21.23 -3.16
C SER A 185 -23.44 -19.81 -3.08
N SER A 186 -24.29 -18.77 -3.09
CA SER A 186 -23.87 -17.37 -3.09
C SER A 186 -23.26 -16.94 -1.75
N SER A 187 -23.81 -17.45 -0.64
CA SER A 187 -23.27 -17.16 0.70
C SER A 187 -21.94 -17.85 0.95
N THR A 188 -21.76 -19.09 0.47
CA THR A 188 -20.49 -19.82 0.60
C THR A 188 -19.38 -19.15 -0.20
N MET A 189 -19.66 -18.71 -1.44
CA MET A 189 -18.68 -18.01 -2.28
C MET A 189 -18.24 -16.68 -1.65
N THR A 190 -19.20 -15.92 -1.08
CA THR A 190 -18.91 -14.69 -0.30
C THR A 190 -17.95 -14.97 0.85
N ALA A 191 -18.26 -15.97 1.67
CA ALA A 191 -17.44 -16.31 2.83
C ALA A 191 -16.02 -16.71 2.42
N VAL A 192 -15.88 -17.58 1.42
CA VAL A 192 -14.57 -17.99 0.88
C VAL A 192 -13.78 -16.78 0.37
N PHE A 193 -14.41 -15.89 -0.41
CA PHE A 193 -13.75 -14.69 -0.92
C PHE A 193 -13.27 -13.78 0.22
N LEU A 194 -14.11 -13.50 1.21
CA LEU A 194 -13.76 -12.67 2.35
C LEU A 194 -12.64 -13.29 3.20
N THR A 195 -12.65 -14.60 3.39
CA THR A 195 -11.58 -15.33 4.08
C THR A 195 -10.26 -15.18 3.31
N LEU A 196 -10.27 -15.32 1.99
CA LEU A 196 -9.07 -15.15 1.16
C LEU A 196 -8.55 -13.71 1.21
N VAL A 197 -9.43 -12.71 1.18
CA VAL A 197 -9.07 -11.29 1.36
C VAL A 197 -8.42 -11.08 2.73
N MET A 198 -9.04 -11.58 3.80
CA MET A 198 -8.50 -11.49 5.16
C MET A 198 -7.12 -12.11 5.30
N ILE A 199 -6.95 -13.34 4.80
CA ILE A 199 -5.65 -14.03 4.82
C ILE A 199 -4.61 -13.22 4.04
N GLY A 200 -4.99 -12.69 2.87
CA GLY A 200 -4.13 -11.83 2.06
C GLY A 200 -3.66 -10.58 2.80
N GLU A 201 -4.57 -9.85 3.45
CA GLU A 201 -4.24 -8.65 4.24
C GLU A 201 -3.36 -8.99 5.45
N ILE A 202 -3.70 -10.05 6.19
CA ILE A 202 -2.92 -10.49 7.36
C ILE A 202 -1.49 -10.85 6.95
N ILE A 203 -1.30 -11.59 5.86
CA ILE A 203 0.03 -11.94 5.36
C ILE A 203 0.81 -10.68 4.97
N GLN A 204 0.18 -9.71 4.31
CA GLN A 204 0.83 -8.45 3.94
C GLN A 204 1.25 -7.65 5.17
N ILE A 205 0.38 -7.55 6.17
CA ILE A 205 0.67 -6.85 7.44
C ILE A 205 1.80 -7.57 8.19
N LEU A 206 1.74 -8.88 8.37
CA LEU A 206 2.77 -9.66 9.06
C LEU A 206 4.14 -9.50 8.40
N ARG A 207 4.19 -9.56 7.07
CA ARG A 207 5.44 -9.36 6.32
C ARG A 207 5.97 -7.93 6.46
N GLY A 208 5.11 -6.93 6.35
CA GLY A 208 5.50 -5.52 6.55
C GLY A 208 6.01 -5.23 7.97
N MET A 209 5.36 -5.82 8.98
CA MET A 209 5.83 -5.73 10.37
C MET A 209 7.19 -6.40 10.55
N GLY A 210 7.37 -7.60 10.01
CA GLY A 210 8.66 -8.31 10.06
C GLY A 210 9.80 -7.53 9.38
N PHE A 211 9.49 -6.83 8.29
CA PHE A 211 10.44 -5.99 7.58
C PHE A 211 10.97 -4.84 8.46
N ILE A 212 10.08 -4.13 9.16
CA ILE A 212 10.46 -3.01 10.06
C ILE A 212 11.16 -3.50 11.34
N ILE A 213 10.88 -4.72 11.78
CA ILE A 213 11.43 -5.27 13.03
C ILE A 213 12.83 -5.85 12.84
N LYS A 214 13.26 -6.19 11.62
CA LYS A 214 14.62 -6.70 11.37
C LYS A 214 15.64 -5.79 12.05
N LYS A 215 16.36 -6.37 13.03
CA LYS A 215 17.37 -5.65 13.79
C LYS A 215 18.48 -5.20 12.82
N PRO A 216 18.98 -3.96 12.93
CA PRO A 216 20.22 -3.62 12.26
C PRO A 216 21.29 -4.59 12.73
N VAL A 217 21.99 -5.22 11.80
CA VAL A 217 23.20 -5.97 12.10
C VAL A 217 24.18 -4.95 12.67
N GLU A 218 24.46 -5.05 13.97
CA GLU A 218 25.51 -4.27 14.61
C GLU A 218 26.85 -4.68 13.98
N ASN A 219 27.40 -3.81 13.14
CA ASN A 219 28.79 -3.85 12.70
C ASN A 219 29.58 -2.80 13.46
#